data_AF-A0A2M8NHC9-F1
#
_entry.id   AF-A0A2M8NHC9-F1
#
_cell.length_a   1.000
_cell.length_b   1.000
_cell.length_c   1.000
_cell.angle_alpha   90.00
_cell.angle_beta   90.00
_cell.angle_gamma   90.00
#
_symmetry.space_group_name_H-M   'P 1'
#
loop_
_entity.id
_entity.type
_entity.pdbx_description
1 polymer ?
#
loop_
_entity_poly.entity_id
_entity_poly.type
_entity_poly.pdbx_seq_one_letter_code
_entity_poly.pdbx_strand_id
1 'polypeptide(L)'
;MTTLNLTPESRSSASVLRGWIRTGLLLGLGLYFVYIIATGSLANYINERFAWLSYVAAALFLLLGLFNALDLLRPAPSAPGGHTDISWAVIAIVAIPLILGTLIPSRPLGVEAITGSVRTTATVGASPNFATFSRPPLERNVLDWLRSFNAAADYAEFNGQPADVIGFVYTEPTFDPGHFMVARFTVSCCVADASAIGLPVY
;
A
#
# COMPACT_ATOMS: atom_id res chain seq x y z
N MET A 1 -16.07 -20.80 61.67
CA MET A 1 -16.97 -20.07 60.75
C MET A 1 -16.31 -18.72 60.46
N THR A 2 -15.54 -18.62 59.38
CA THR A 2 -14.86 -17.38 58.97
C THR A 2 -15.31 -17.10 57.55
N THR A 3 -16.22 -16.15 57.38
CA THR A 3 -16.79 -15.77 56.10
C THR A 3 -15.76 -14.97 55.30
N LEU A 4 -15.17 -15.60 54.28
CA LEU A 4 -14.40 -14.93 53.24
C LEU A 4 -15.34 -14.01 52.44
N ASN A 5 -15.29 -12.73 52.79
CA ASN A 5 -16.01 -11.67 52.10
C ASN A 5 -15.28 -11.39 50.77
N LEU A 6 -15.67 -12.09 49.71
CA LEU A 6 -15.17 -11.82 48.35
C LEU A 6 -15.95 -10.64 47.78
N THR A 7 -15.50 -9.42 48.09
CA THR A 7 -15.91 -8.24 47.34
C THR A 7 -15.42 -8.39 45.89
N PRO A 8 -16.27 -8.20 44.86
CA PRO A 8 -15.82 -8.23 43.48
C PRO A 8 -14.81 -7.10 43.27
N GLU A 9 -13.60 -7.48 42.87
CA GLU A 9 -12.53 -6.56 42.50
C GLU A 9 -13.03 -5.66 41.36
N SER A 10 -13.40 -4.41 41.68
CA SER A 10 -13.97 -3.50 40.69
C SER A 10 -12.88 -3.13 39.69
N ARG A 11 -12.97 -3.62 38.45
CA ARG A 11 -12.16 -3.09 37.34
C ARG A 11 -12.30 -1.57 37.33
N SER A 12 -11.18 -0.86 37.42
CA SER A 12 -11.16 0.59 37.28
C SER A 12 -11.84 0.99 35.97
N SER A 13 -12.77 1.95 36.02
CA SER A 13 -13.45 2.47 34.82
C SER A 13 -12.44 2.89 33.73
N ALA A 14 -11.27 3.35 34.13
CA ALA A 14 -10.18 3.67 33.22
C ALA A 14 -9.68 2.46 32.43
N SER A 15 -9.41 1.30 33.05
CA SER A 15 -8.88 0.13 32.33
C SER A 15 -9.89 -0.46 31.35
N VAL A 16 -11.17 -0.44 31.71
CA VAL A 16 -12.27 -0.84 30.82
C VAL A 16 -12.34 0.09 29.61
N LEU A 17 -12.27 1.40 29.81
CA LEU A 17 -12.25 2.39 28.72
C LEU A 17 -11.05 2.18 27.78
N ARG A 18 -9.84 1.92 28.31
CA ARG A 18 -8.67 1.63 27.48
C ARG A 18 -8.87 0.38 26.63
N GLY A 19 -9.49 -0.66 27.18
CA GLY A 19 -9.80 -1.89 26.46
C GLY A 19 -10.76 -1.67 25.30
N TRP A 20 -11.82 -0.87 25.50
CA TRP A 20 -12.74 -0.51 24.43
C TRP A 20 -12.09 0.34 23.33
N ILE A 21 -11.24 1.31 23.70
CA ILE A 21 -10.50 2.13 22.73
C ILE A 21 -9.59 1.26 21.87
N ARG A 22 -8.80 0.37 22.48
CA ARG A 22 -7.94 -0.58 21.76
C ARG A 22 -8.75 -1.46 20.81
N THR A 23 -9.86 -2.00 21.28
CA THR A 23 -10.75 -2.85 20.48
C THR A 23 -11.30 -2.09 19.28
N GLY A 24 -11.77 -0.86 19.50
CA GLY A 24 -12.23 0.04 18.44
C GLY A 24 -11.14 0.35 17.41
N LEU A 25 -9.90 0.60 17.84
CA LEU A 25 -8.78 0.85 16.93
C LEU A 25 -8.42 -0.36 16.07
N LEU A 26 -8.40 -1.56 16.65
CA LEU A 26 -8.10 -2.80 15.90
C LEU A 26 -9.19 -3.10 14.87
N LEU A 27 -10.46 -3.03 15.28
CA LEU A 27 -11.59 -3.20 14.36
C LEU A 27 -11.60 -2.11 13.29
N GLY A 28 -11.37 -0.86 13.68
CA GLY A 28 -11.28 0.28 12.76
C GLY A 28 -10.18 0.09 11.72
N LEU A 29 -8.99 -0.37 12.12
CA LEU A 29 -7.89 -0.67 11.21
C LEU A 29 -8.24 -1.81 10.26
N GLY A 30 -8.81 -2.91 10.76
CA GLY A 30 -9.27 -4.02 9.93
C GLY A 30 -10.31 -3.59 8.89
N LEU A 31 -11.32 -2.82 9.33
CA LEU A 31 -12.37 -2.28 8.45
C LEU A 31 -11.80 -1.27 7.44
N TYR A 32 -10.83 -0.46 7.83
CA TYR A 32 -10.16 0.47 6.91
C TYR A 32 -9.38 -0.27 5.81
N PHE A 33 -8.67 -1.35 6.14
CA PHE A 33 -8.05 -2.22 5.14
C PHE A 33 -9.10 -2.82 4.19
N VAL A 34 -10.22 -3.32 4.73
CA VAL A 34 -11.34 -3.83 3.90
C VAL A 34 -11.87 -2.74 2.97
N TYR A 35 -12.01 -1.51 3.46
CA TYR A 35 -12.45 -0.36 2.66
C TYR A 35 -11.47 -0.05 1.50
N ILE A 36 -10.16 0.01 1.77
CA ILE A 36 -9.14 0.24 0.72
C ILE A 36 -9.16 -0.88 -0.33
N ILE A 37 -9.31 -2.13 0.12
CA ILE A 37 -9.39 -3.30 -0.77
C ILE A 37 -10.64 -3.21 -1.65
N ALA A 38 -11.81 -2.95 -1.05
CA ALA A 38 -13.09 -2.90 -1.76
C ALA A 38 -13.18 -1.73 -2.75
N THR A 39 -12.54 -0.60 -2.44
CA THR A 39 -12.48 0.57 -3.33
C THR A 39 -11.47 0.43 -4.47
N GLY A 40 -10.66 -0.63 -4.50
CA GLY A 40 -9.58 -0.81 -5.47
C GLY A 40 -8.43 0.20 -5.30
N SER A 41 -8.48 1.04 -4.27
CA SER A 41 -7.47 2.07 -4.01
C SER A 41 -6.16 1.47 -3.49
N LEU A 42 -6.15 0.18 -3.14
CA LEU A 42 -4.95 -0.55 -2.69
C LEU A 42 -3.80 -0.44 -3.70
N ALA A 43 -4.10 -0.49 -5.00
CA ALA A 43 -3.11 -0.39 -6.07
C ALA A 43 -2.40 0.97 -6.13
N ASN A 44 -2.94 2.01 -5.48
CA ASN A 44 -2.28 3.30 -5.34
C ASN A 44 -1.14 3.28 -4.29
N TYR A 45 -1.09 2.26 -3.44
CA TYR A 45 -0.15 2.17 -2.31
C TYR A 45 0.88 1.05 -2.47
N ILE A 46 0.45 -0.12 -2.92
CA ILE A 46 1.26 -1.34 -2.94
C ILE A 46 1.12 -2.05 -4.29
N ASN A 47 2.18 -2.75 -4.71
CA ASN A 47 2.13 -3.57 -5.91
C ASN A 47 1.12 -4.73 -5.72
N GLU A 48 0.32 -5.03 -6.74
CA GLU A 48 -0.71 -6.07 -6.73
C GLU A 48 -0.19 -7.45 -6.31
N ARG A 49 1.08 -7.77 -6.62
CA ARG A 49 1.72 -9.03 -6.20
C ARG A 49 1.77 -9.19 -4.69
N PHE A 50 1.83 -8.09 -3.93
CA PHE A 50 1.85 -8.08 -2.47
C PHE A 50 0.47 -7.76 -1.86
N ALA A 51 -0.57 -7.57 -2.68
CA ALA A 51 -1.91 -7.24 -2.19
C ALA A 51 -2.45 -8.28 -1.19
N TRP A 52 -2.12 -9.57 -1.37
CA TRP A 52 -2.53 -10.65 -0.47
C TRP A 52 -2.16 -10.41 1.00
N LEU A 53 -1.03 -9.72 1.28
CA LEU A 53 -0.61 -9.36 2.63
C LEU A 53 -1.62 -8.44 3.31
N SER A 54 -2.27 -7.55 2.54
CA SER A 54 -3.29 -6.63 3.04
C SER A 54 -4.57 -7.36 3.44
N TYR A 55 -4.95 -8.41 2.71
CA TYR A 55 -6.08 -9.28 3.09
C TYR A 55 -5.79 -10.02 4.40
N VAL A 56 -4.57 -10.54 4.56
CA VAL A 56 -4.15 -11.21 5.80
C VAL A 56 -4.16 -10.22 6.97
N ALA A 57 -3.62 -9.01 6.78
CA ALA A 57 -3.65 -7.96 7.79
C ALA A 57 -5.09 -7.59 8.20
N ALA A 58 -5.99 -7.41 7.23
CA ALA A 58 -7.40 -7.14 7.48
C ALA A 58 -8.04 -8.24 8.34
N ALA A 59 -7.84 -9.51 7.96
CA ALA A 59 -8.37 -10.66 8.69
C ALA A 59 -7.82 -10.72 10.11
N LEU A 60 -6.51 -10.54 10.29
CA LEU A 60 -5.88 -10.56 11.61
C LEU A 60 -6.43 -9.44 12.51
N PHE A 61 -6.46 -8.19 12.03
CA PHE A 61 -6.97 -7.06 12.82
C PHE A 61 -8.44 -7.24 13.22
N LEU A 62 -9.27 -7.74 12.32
CA LEU A 62 -10.68 -8.02 12.62
C LEU A 62 -10.83 -9.15 13.63
N LEU A 63 -10.10 -10.25 13.49
CA LEU A 63 -10.13 -11.37 14.44
C LEU A 63 -9.64 -10.94 15.81
N LEU A 64 -8.47 -10.28 15.88
CA LEU A 64 -7.92 -9.75 17.13
C LEU A 64 -8.89 -8.77 17.79
N GLY A 65 -9.45 -7.82 17.03
CA GLY A 65 -10.46 -6.89 17.52
C GLY A 65 -11.70 -7.61 18.05
N LEU A 66 -12.22 -8.61 17.33
CA LEU A 66 -13.40 -9.36 17.74
C LEU A 66 -13.15 -10.18 19.00
N PHE A 67 -12.03 -10.90 19.09
CA PHE A 67 -11.68 -11.66 20.30
C PHE A 67 -11.54 -10.73 21.53
N ASN A 68 -10.89 -9.58 21.37
CA ASN A 68 -10.78 -8.58 22.45
C ASN A 68 -12.15 -8.05 22.87
N ALA A 69 -13.05 -7.77 21.91
CA ALA A 69 -14.42 -7.37 22.21
C ALA A 69 -15.13 -8.46 23.03
N LEU A 70 -15.13 -9.70 22.55
CA LEU A 70 -15.79 -10.81 23.23
C LEU A 70 -15.26 -11.00 24.66
N ASP A 71 -13.95 -10.89 24.88
CA ASP A 71 -13.37 -10.99 26.22
C ASP A 71 -13.73 -9.80 27.14
N LEU A 72 -13.98 -8.62 26.58
CA LEU A 72 -14.51 -7.48 27.33
C LEU A 72 -15.99 -7.65 27.70
N LEU A 73 -16.78 -8.30 26.84
CA LEU A 73 -18.19 -8.58 27.09
C LEU A 73 -18.42 -9.80 28.01
N ARG A 74 -17.47 -10.74 28.06
CA ARG A 74 -17.57 -11.94 28.93
C ARG A 74 -17.45 -11.54 30.41
N PRO A 75 -18.38 -11.97 31.27
CA PRO A 75 -18.22 -11.88 32.73
C PRO A 75 -17.00 -12.71 33.15
N ALA A 76 -15.98 -12.08 33.74
CA ALA A 76 -14.75 -12.76 34.10
C ALA A 76 -14.97 -13.75 35.27
N PRO A 77 -14.60 -15.03 35.15
CA PRO A 77 -14.35 -15.88 36.31
C PRO A 77 -13.07 -15.39 36.99
N SER A 78 -13.03 -15.39 38.32
CA SER A 78 -11.90 -14.96 39.15
C SER A 78 -10.67 -15.84 38.94
N ALA A 79 -9.91 -15.63 37.87
CA ALA A 79 -8.61 -16.27 37.65
C ALA A 79 -7.48 -15.31 38.07
N PRO A 80 -6.50 -15.75 38.89
CA PRO A 80 -5.44 -14.87 39.35
C PRO A 80 -4.43 -14.57 38.22
N GLY A 81 -4.34 -13.29 37.87
CA GLY A 81 -3.06 -12.59 37.78
C GLY A 81 -2.25 -12.74 36.48
N GLY A 82 -2.65 -12.01 35.44
CA GLY A 82 -1.82 -11.77 34.26
C GLY A 82 -2.32 -10.60 33.41
N HIS A 83 -2.83 -9.52 34.02
CA HIS A 83 -3.26 -8.34 33.27
C HIS A 83 -2.07 -7.43 32.99
N THR A 84 -1.49 -7.57 31.79
CA THR A 84 -0.58 -6.55 31.24
C THR A 84 -1.38 -5.28 30.96
N ASP A 85 -1.25 -4.28 31.82
CA ASP A 85 -1.81 -2.96 31.57
C ASP A 85 -1.16 -2.35 30.32
N ILE A 86 -1.96 -2.10 29.29
CA ILE A 86 -1.47 -1.58 28.03
C ILE A 86 -1.22 -0.08 28.18
N SER A 87 0.02 0.32 27.88
CA SER A 87 0.44 1.71 27.92
C SER A 87 -0.29 2.54 26.86
N TRP A 88 -0.60 3.79 27.22
CA TRP A 88 -1.17 4.78 26.31
C TRP A 88 -0.31 5.00 25.05
N ALA A 89 1.01 4.79 25.17
CA ALA A 89 1.93 4.85 24.04
C ALA A 89 1.61 3.80 22.96
N VAL A 90 1.21 2.58 23.35
CA VAL A 90 0.85 1.51 22.41
C VAL A 90 -0.42 1.89 21.65
N ILE A 91 -1.41 2.45 22.35
CA ILE A 91 -2.66 2.93 21.75
C ILE A 91 -2.36 4.04 20.74
N ALA A 92 -1.49 5.00 21.09
CA ALA A 92 -1.09 6.06 20.18
C ALA A 92 -0.39 5.51 18.93
N ILE A 93 0.54 4.56 19.07
CA ILE A 93 1.25 3.93 17.95
C ILE A 93 0.28 3.23 16.99
N VAL A 94 -0.72 2.51 17.51
CA VAL A 94 -1.72 1.81 16.69
C VAL A 94 -2.73 2.79 16.05
N ALA A 95 -3.01 3.91 16.71
CA ALA A 95 -3.93 4.92 16.18
C ALA A 95 -3.34 5.68 14.99
N ILE A 96 -2.03 5.92 14.97
CA ILE A 96 -1.36 6.73 13.94
C ILE A 96 -1.67 6.25 12.50
N PRO A 97 -1.47 4.97 12.13
CA PRO A 97 -1.76 4.50 10.78
C PRO A 97 -3.23 4.66 10.38
N LEU A 98 -4.16 4.46 11.30
CA LEU A 98 -5.59 4.59 11.04
C LEU A 98 -5.98 6.06 10.82
N ILE A 99 -5.44 6.97 11.64
CA ILE A 99 -5.67 8.41 11.49
C ILE A 99 -5.05 8.91 10.17
N LEU A 100 -3.79 8.57 9.90
CA LEU A 100 -3.12 8.99 8.67
C LEU A 100 -3.81 8.42 7.43
N GLY A 101 -4.20 7.14 7.46
CA GLY A 101 -4.92 6.52 6.35
C GLY A 101 -6.25 7.18 6.06
N THR A 102 -7.04 7.49 7.09
CA THR A 102 -8.36 8.10 6.91
C THR A 102 -8.29 9.59 6.55
N LEU A 103 -7.25 10.30 6.98
CA LEU A 103 -7.11 11.74 6.74
C LEU A 103 -6.42 12.07 5.40
N ILE A 104 -5.50 11.21 4.93
CA ILE A 104 -4.75 11.43 3.69
C ILE A 104 -5.48 10.75 2.52
N PRO A 105 -5.92 11.51 1.50
CA PRO A 105 -6.68 10.94 0.39
C PRO A 105 -5.81 9.99 -0.44
N SER A 106 -6.38 8.86 -0.85
CA SER A 106 -5.78 7.98 -1.85
C SER A 106 -5.76 8.68 -3.21
N ARG A 107 -4.58 8.96 -3.76
CA ARG A 107 -4.41 9.51 -5.11
C ARG A 107 -3.41 8.65 -5.89
N PRO A 108 -3.61 8.45 -7.20
CA PRO A 108 -2.59 7.83 -8.03
C PRO A 108 -1.35 8.74 -8.09
N LEU A 109 -0.18 8.16 -8.33
CA LEU A 109 1.04 8.94 -8.53
C LEU A 109 0.95 9.71 -9.85
N GLY A 110 0.85 11.03 -9.73
CA GLY A 110 0.88 11.98 -10.83
C GLY A 110 2.28 12.56 -11.07
N VAL A 111 2.36 13.52 -11.98
CA VAL A 111 3.60 14.24 -12.33
C VAL A 111 4.25 14.92 -11.12
N GLU A 112 3.47 15.26 -10.10
CA GLU A 112 3.91 15.92 -8.87
C GLU A 112 4.80 15.03 -8.01
N ALA A 113 4.73 13.71 -8.19
CA ALA A 113 5.54 12.74 -7.46
C ALA A 113 6.92 12.51 -8.09
N ILE A 114 7.24 13.16 -9.22
CA ILE A 114 8.55 13.06 -9.84
C ILE A 114 9.55 13.91 -9.06
N THR A 115 10.34 13.27 -8.20
CA THR A 115 11.46 13.90 -7.51
C THR A 115 12.76 13.64 -8.29
N GLY A 116 12.98 14.37 -9.38
CA GLY A 116 14.17 14.23 -10.24
C GLY A 116 13.81 14.09 -11.72
N SER A 117 14.55 13.25 -12.45
CA SER A 117 14.32 12.99 -13.87
C SER A 117 13.58 11.68 -14.11
N VAL A 118 12.91 11.59 -15.25
CA VAL A 118 12.28 10.37 -15.74
C VAL A 118 13.35 9.44 -16.33
N ARG A 119 13.37 8.17 -15.91
CA ARG A 119 14.34 7.19 -16.40
C ARG A 119 13.92 6.64 -17.77
N THR A 120 14.81 6.72 -18.75
CA THR A 120 14.65 6.11 -20.09
C THR A 120 15.33 4.74 -20.19
N THR A 121 15.76 4.17 -19.04
CA THR A 121 16.41 2.85 -18.99
C THR A 121 15.56 1.87 -18.17
N ALA A 122 15.39 0.66 -18.70
CA ALA A 122 14.52 -0.36 -18.12
C ALA A 122 15.21 -1.25 -17.06
N THR A 123 15.90 -0.65 -16.08
CA THR A 123 16.60 -1.40 -15.02
C THR A 123 15.67 -2.01 -13.96
N VAL A 124 14.38 -1.67 -13.97
CA VAL A 124 13.41 -2.14 -12.97
C VAL A 124 12.90 -3.54 -13.31
N GLY A 125 13.32 -4.51 -12.50
CA GLY A 125 12.81 -5.89 -12.54
C GLY A 125 13.24 -6.65 -13.80
N ALA A 126 14.54 -6.74 -14.05
CA ALA A 126 15.14 -7.60 -15.07
C ALA A 126 14.78 -9.07 -14.81
N SER A 127 13.57 -9.45 -15.21
CA SER A 127 13.16 -10.85 -15.31
C SER A 127 13.87 -11.43 -16.53
N PRO A 128 14.58 -12.56 -16.40
CA PRO A 128 15.34 -13.19 -17.49
C PRO A 128 14.45 -13.84 -18.56
N ASN A 129 13.13 -13.64 -18.52
CA ASN A 129 12.21 -14.16 -19.53
C ASN A 129 12.16 -13.18 -20.73
N PHE A 130 13.10 -13.37 -21.66
CA PHE A 130 13.31 -12.66 -22.93
C PHE A 130 12.13 -12.71 -23.93
N ALA A 131 10.89 -12.92 -23.50
CA ALA A 131 9.72 -12.95 -24.39
C ALA A 131 9.21 -11.56 -24.83
N THR A 132 9.91 -10.47 -24.47
CA THR A 132 9.51 -9.08 -24.79
C THR A 132 9.55 -8.76 -26.29
N PHE A 133 10.29 -9.52 -27.10
CA PHE A 133 10.33 -9.33 -28.55
C PHE A 133 9.13 -9.91 -29.30
N SER A 134 8.26 -10.68 -28.64
CA SER A 134 7.13 -11.35 -29.31
C SER A 134 5.80 -10.59 -29.21
N ARG A 135 5.69 -9.52 -28.41
CA ARG A 135 4.44 -8.74 -28.35
C ARG A 135 4.31 -7.82 -29.57
N PRO A 136 3.16 -7.81 -30.26
CA PRO A 136 2.88 -6.84 -31.32
C PRO A 136 3.10 -5.40 -30.82
N PRO A 137 3.59 -4.47 -31.66
CA PRO A 137 3.88 -3.09 -31.25
C PRO A 137 2.74 -2.35 -30.55
N LEU A 138 1.49 -2.57 -31.01
CA LEU A 138 0.28 -1.97 -30.43
C LEU A 138 -0.08 -2.49 -29.03
N GLU A 139 0.47 -3.63 -28.61
CA GLU A 139 0.20 -4.22 -27.29
C GLU A 139 1.32 -3.92 -26.28
N ARG A 140 2.37 -3.21 -26.70
CA ARG A 140 3.51 -2.87 -25.84
C ARG A 140 3.18 -1.63 -25.02
N ASN A 141 3.29 -1.77 -23.70
CA ASN A 141 3.25 -0.60 -22.80
C ASN A 141 4.62 0.13 -22.78
N VAL A 142 4.68 1.24 -22.04
CA VAL A 142 5.89 2.07 -21.87
C VAL A 142 7.12 1.26 -21.43
N LEU A 143 6.96 0.33 -20.48
CA LEU A 143 8.07 -0.50 -19.98
C LEU A 143 8.54 -1.52 -21.03
N ASP A 144 7.62 -2.13 -21.76
CA ASP A 144 7.95 -3.09 -22.82
C ASP A 144 8.73 -2.41 -23.95
N TRP A 145 8.29 -1.22 -24.37
CA TRP A 145 9.03 -0.38 -25.33
C TRP A 145 10.43 -0.03 -24.84
N LEU A 146 10.56 0.44 -23.59
CA LEU A 146 11.87 0.74 -23.02
C LEU A 146 12.77 -0.49 -23.00
N ARG A 147 12.25 -1.66 -22.63
CA ARG A 147 13.02 -2.91 -22.66
C ARG A 147 13.45 -3.28 -24.08
N SER A 148 12.55 -3.16 -25.06
CA SER A 148 12.88 -3.41 -26.47
C SER A 148 13.98 -2.47 -26.96
N PHE A 149 13.88 -1.16 -26.71
CA PHE A 149 14.92 -0.20 -27.07
C PHE A 149 16.25 -0.48 -26.38
N ASN A 150 16.25 -0.74 -25.06
CA ASN A 150 17.48 -1.00 -24.31
C ASN A 150 18.16 -2.33 -24.69
N ALA A 151 17.42 -3.27 -25.30
CA ALA A 151 17.95 -4.58 -25.72
C ALA A 151 18.29 -4.65 -27.22
N ALA A 152 17.86 -3.67 -28.02
CA ALA A 152 18.08 -3.64 -29.46
C ALA A 152 19.54 -3.31 -29.80
N ALA A 153 20.06 -4.01 -30.81
CA ALA A 153 21.36 -3.69 -31.38
C ALA A 153 21.27 -2.58 -32.44
N ASP A 154 20.14 -2.48 -33.13
CA ASP A 154 19.84 -1.47 -34.16
C ASP A 154 18.43 -0.91 -33.95
N TYR A 155 18.33 0.40 -33.72
CA TYR A 155 17.05 1.08 -33.51
C TYR A 155 16.21 1.22 -34.78
N ALA A 156 16.80 1.03 -35.97
CA ALA A 156 16.07 1.12 -37.23
C ALA A 156 14.95 0.07 -37.34
N GLU A 157 15.04 -1.03 -36.58
CA GLU A 157 14.02 -2.08 -36.54
C GLU A 157 12.65 -1.60 -36.02
N PHE A 158 12.63 -0.50 -35.26
CA PHE A 158 11.41 0.07 -34.71
C PHE A 158 10.75 1.10 -35.63
N ASN A 159 11.41 1.51 -36.72
CA ASN A 159 10.90 2.53 -37.61
C ASN A 159 9.58 2.09 -38.28
N GLY A 160 8.56 2.96 -38.20
CA GLY A 160 7.24 2.69 -38.75
C GLY A 160 6.37 1.73 -37.91
N GLN A 161 6.87 1.22 -36.77
CA GLN A 161 6.03 0.46 -35.85
C GLN A 161 5.04 1.41 -35.15
N PRO A 162 3.73 1.12 -35.20
CA PRO A 162 2.75 1.93 -34.47
C PRO A 162 2.85 1.67 -32.96
N ALA A 163 2.71 2.73 -32.16
CA ALA A 163 2.71 2.65 -30.71
C ALA A 163 1.40 3.21 -30.15
N ASP A 164 0.72 2.43 -29.31
CA ASP A 164 -0.41 2.87 -28.50
C ASP A 164 -0.02 2.73 -27.03
N VAL A 165 0.27 3.85 -26.37
CA VAL A 165 0.82 3.87 -25.00
C VAL A 165 0.00 4.78 -24.11
N ILE A 166 -0.31 4.28 -22.91
CA ILE A 166 -0.98 5.05 -21.86
C ILE A 166 0.07 5.52 -20.86
N GLY A 167 0.06 6.80 -20.53
CA GLY A 167 0.92 7.41 -19.53
C GLY A 167 0.51 8.85 -19.26
N PHE A 168 1.21 9.51 -18.35
CA PHE A 168 1.08 10.96 -18.17
C PHE A 168 2.16 11.67 -19.00
N VAL A 169 1.84 12.88 -19.45
CA VAL A 169 2.77 13.72 -20.21
C VAL A 169 3.67 14.46 -19.22
N TYR A 170 4.98 14.35 -19.40
CA TYR A 170 5.98 15.10 -18.64
C TYR A 170 6.90 15.83 -19.63
N THR A 171 7.07 17.14 -19.42
CA THR A 171 7.98 17.96 -20.23
C THR A 171 9.12 18.41 -19.34
N GLU A 172 10.34 18.01 -19.70
CA GLU A 172 11.53 18.47 -19.00
C GLU A 172 11.74 19.97 -19.32
N PRO A 173 12.21 20.80 -18.37
CA PRO A 173 12.47 22.22 -18.64
C PRO A 173 13.49 22.47 -19.77
N THR A 174 14.30 21.47 -20.13
CA THR A 174 15.32 21.53 -21.16
C THR A 174 14.84 21.08 -22.55
N PHE A 175 13.60 20.65 -22.70
CA PHE A 175 13.05 20.15 -23.96
C PHE A 175 12.69 21.29 -24.93
N ASP A 176 12.95 21.12 -26.23
CA ASP A 176 12.49 22.08 -27.25
C ASP A 176 10.95 22.02 -27.38
N PRO A 177 10.29 23.07 -27.89
CA PRO A 177 8.85 23.07 -28.08
C PRO A 177 8.36 21.87 -28.91
N GLY A 178 7.35 21.18 -28.40
CA GLY A 178 6.78 19.98 -29.04
C GLY A 178 7.33 18.65 -28.51
N HIS A 179 8.43 18.67 -27.76
CA HIS A 179 8.98 17.48 -27.13
C HIS A 179 8.36 17.20 -25.77
N PHE A 180 8.10 15.93 -25.49
CA PHE A 180 7.58 15.48 -24.21
C PHE A 180 7.95 14.03 -23.96
N MET A 181 7.76 13.58 -22.72
CA MET A 181 7.85 12.17 -22.36
C MET A 181 6.46 11.64 -22.04
N VAL A 182 6.14 10.44 -22.54
CA VAL A 182 5.04 9.63 -22.02
C VAL A 182 5.60 8.78 -20.90
N ALA A 183 5.22 9.08 -19.66
CA ALA A 183 5.79 8.50 -18.47
C ALA A 183 4.79 7.69 -17.64
N ARG A 184 5.30 6.72 -16.89
CA ARG A 184 4.57 5.90 -15.90
C ARG A 184 5.44 5.65 -14.69
N PHE A 185 4.81 5.48 -13.53
CA PHE A 185 5.50 4.94 -12.36
C PHE A 185 5.56 3.41 -12.42
N THR A 186 6.70 2.88 -12.00
CA THR A 186 6.86 1.46 -11.68
C THR A 186 7.08 1.34 -10.18
N VAL A 187 6.40 0.36 -9.57
CA VAL A 187 6.42 0.11 -8.13
C VAL A 187 6.80 -1.34 -7.93
N SER A 188 7.83 -1.63 -7.12
CA SER A 188 8.26 -3.00 -6.87
C SER A 188 7.51 -3.58 -5.68
N CYS A 189 7.50 -2.88 -4.54
CA CYS A 189 6.75 -3.28 -3.34
C CYS A 189 5.72 -2.25 -2.92
N CYS A 190 6.06 -0.96 -2.82
CA CYS A 190 5.16 0.08 -2.32
C CYS A 190 5.51 1.46 -2.89
N VAL A 191 4.62 2.43 -2.75
CA VAL A 191 4.80 3.79 -3.28
C VAL A 191 6.14 4.45 -2.91
N ALA A 192 6.76 4.07 -1.78
CA ALA A 192 8.07 4.60 -1.39
C ALA A 192 9.23 4.14 -2.29
N ASP A 193 9.07 3.04 -3.04
CA ASP A 193 10.05 2.56 -4.02
C ASP A 193 9.69 2.90 -5.47
N ALA A 194 8.64 3.73 -5.66
CA ALA A 194 8.16 4.10 -6.97
C ALA A 194 9.25 4.85 -7.76
N SER A 195 9.41 4.49 -9.03
CA SER A 195 10.30 5.18 -9.96
C SER A 195 9.59 5.50 -11.27
N ALA A 196 9.78 6.73 -11.75
CA ALA A 196 9.23 7.19 -13.02
C ALA A 196 10.11 6.69 -14.17
N ILE A 197 9.49 6.01 -15.13
CA ILE A 197 10.06 5.64 -16.41
C ILE A 197 9.30 6.33 -17.53
N GLY A 198 9.93 6.56 -18.68
CA GLY A 198 9.23 7.20 -19.78
C GLY A 198 9.90 7.07 -21.12
N LEU A 199 9.09 7.23 -22.15
CA LEU A 199 9.51 7.27 -23.55
C LEU A 199 9.51 8.72 -24.04
N PRO A 200 10.63 9.22 -24.58
CA PRO A 200 10.65 10.52 -25.19
C PRO A 200 9.91 10.49 -26.54
N VAL A 201 9.17 11.56 -26.81
CA VAL A 201 8.46 11.82 -28.06
C VAL A 201 9.01 13.13 -28.63
N TYR A 202 9.48 13.03 -29.87
CA TYR A 202 10.05 14.12 -30.65
C TYR A 202 9.22 14.38 -31.91
#